data_AF-A0A6N3DVY1-F1
#
_entry.id   AF-A0A6N3DVY1-F1
#
_cell.length_a   1.000
_cell.length_b   1.000
_cell.length_c   1.000
_cell.angle_alpha   90.00
_cell.angle_beta   90.00
_cell.angle_gamma   90.00
#
_symmetry.space_group_name_H-M   'P 1'
#
loop_
_entity.id
_entity.type
_entity.pdbx_description
1 polymer ?
#
loop_
_entity_poly.entity_id
_entity_poly.type
_entity_poly.pdbx_seq_one_letter_code
_entity_poly.pdbx_strand_id
1 'polypeptide(L)'
;MKAKKIIATLLMLPMFMVGCTKANEKKSEEIGGTIKVVTSRTDADKLFEKIEEDFKKLYPNVEDIVWESSADYDKYIMTRMNTKDYGDVLFLPFSMNGTPEEYENYFEPLGTVDELKEKYIDVTEADYNDVAYGLPVALNSLGIIYNEEVLKKAGVEEMPTSTEEFIEACKKIKENTDAIPFYTNYNKTLGTWGGTLTSYGGEQYRSAMLEA
;
A
#
# COMPACT_ATOMS: atom_id res chain seq x y z
N MET A 1 -41.81 28.22 -53.59
CA MET A 1 -42.86 29.02 -52.93
C MET A 1 -42.38 29.43 -51.55
N LYS A 2 -42.21 30.75 -51.37
CA LYS A 2 -42.24 31.59 -50.16
C LYS A 2 -41.61 31.05 -48.85
N ALA A 3 -40.38 31.50 -48.62
CA ALA A 3 -39.80 31.72 -47.31
C ALA A 3 -40.66 32.72 -46.49
N LYS A 4 -40.90 32.44 -45.21
CA LYS A 4 -41.44 33.41 -44.26
C LYS A 4 -40.31 33.88 -43.35
N LYS A 5 -39.94 35.15 -43.55
CA LYS A 5 -39.23 35.98 -42.58
C LYS A 5 -40.17 36.24 -41.40
N ILE A 6 -39.71 36.03 -40.17
CA ILE A 6 -40.32 36.63 -38.98
C ILE A 6 -39.28 37.53 -38.33
N ILE A 7 -39.73 38.76 -38.12
CA ILE A 7 -39.02 39.95 -37.74
C ILE A 7 -38.84 39.97 -36.22
N ALA A 8 -37.62 40.29 -35.79
CA ALA A 8 -37.24 40.58 -34.42
C ALA A 8 -38.03 41.78 -33.87
N THR A 9 -38.55 41.66 -32.65
CA THR A 9 -38.95 42.82 -31.86
C THR A 9 -38.11 42.82 -30.58
N LEU A 10 -37.19 43.77 -30.51
CA LEU A 10 -36.39 44.10 -29.32
C LEU A 10 -37.32 44.59 -28.20
N LEU A 11 -37.21 43.96 -27.03
CA LEU A 11 -37.60 44.55 -25.76
C LEU A 11 -36.37 44.49 -24.84
N MET A 12 -35.84 45.66 -24.51
CA MET A 12 -34.61 45.86 -23.73
C MET A 12 -34.74 45.22 -22.34
N LEU A 13 -33.87 44.27 -22.06
CA LEU A 13 -33.52 43.86 -20.69
C LEU A 13 -32.22 44.58 -20.30
N PRO A 14 -32.13 45.22 -19.12
CA PRO A 14 -30.89 45.84 -18.68
C PRO A 14 -29.83 44.76 -18.42
N MET A 15 -28.68 44.90 -19.11
CA MET A 15 -27.43 44.20 -18.85
C MET A 15 -26.98 44.47 -17.41
N PHE A 16 -27.04 43.45 -16.57
CA PHE A 16 -26.05 43.30 -15.50
C PHE A 16 -25.02 42.29 -15.99
N MET A 17 -23.89 42.81 -16.50
CA MET A 17 -22.68 42.03 -16.66
C MET A 17 -22.13 41.68 -15.27
N VAL A 18 -22.34 40.44 -14.85
CA VAL A 18 -21.40 39.75 -13.95
C VAL A 18 -21.05 38.44 -14.63
N GLY A 19 -20.11 38.54 -15.57
CA GLY A 19 -19.43 37.40 -16.14
C GLY A 19 -18.38 36.91 -15.15
N CYS A 20 -18.72 35.91 -14.34
CA CYS A 20 -17.76 34.93 -13.87
C CYS A 20 -18.27 33.57 -14.32
N THR A 21 -17.57 33.02 -15.30
CA THR A 21 -17.66 31.64 -15.75
C THR A 21 -17.50 30.73 -14.53
N LYS A 22 -18.61 30.20 -14.00
CA LYS A 22 -18.55 29.11 -13.03
C LYS A 22 -18.15 27.86 -13.80
N ALA A 23 -16.88 27.50 -13.66
CA ALA A 23 -16.49 26.11 -13.69
C ALA A 23 -17.50 25.31 -12.85
N ASN A 24 -17.90 24.16 -13.38
CA ASN A 24 -18.82 23.24 -12.73
C ASN A 24 -18.11 22.69 -11.48
N GLU A 25 -18.14 23.43 -10.38
CA GLU A 25 -17.81 22.92 -9.05
C GLU A 25 -18.83 21.82 -8.76
N LYS A 26 -18.38 20.56 -8.90
CA LYS A 26 -19.06 19.43 -8.25
C LYS A 26 -19.25 19.84 -6.81
N LYS A 27 -20.49 20.16 -6.46
CA LYS A 27 -20.92 20.36 -5.08
C LYS A 27 -20.50 19.08 -4.35
N SER A 28 -19.52 19.19 -3.47
CA SER A 28 -19.12 18.14 -2.54
C SER A 28 -20.39 17.63 -1.90
N GLU A 29 -20.87 16.46 -2.31
CA GLU A 29 -21.89 15.75 -1.53
C GLU A 29 -21.27 15.55 -0.14
N GLU A 30 -22.01 15.87 0.91
CA GLU A 30 -21.51 15.66 2.27
C GLU A 30 -21.24 14.15 2.43
N ILE A 31 -19.99 13.79 2.76
CA ILE A 31 -19.56 12.39 2.93
C ILE A 31 -20.47 11.72 3.97
N GLY A 32 -21.17 10.66 3.57
CA GLY A 32 -22.12 9.96 4.42
C GLY A 32 -22.54 8.59 3.90
N GLY A 33 -23.42 7.92 4.65
CA GLY A 33 -23.86 6.55 4.39
C GLY A 33 -23.01 5.49 5.11
N THR A 34 -23.09 4.25 4.64
CA THR A 34 -22.30 3.12 5.17
C THR A 34 -21.07 2.90 4.31
N ILE A 35 -19.90 2.73 4.96
CA ILE A 35 -18.62 2.44 4.30
C ILE A 35 -18.21 1.01 4.65
N LYS A 36 -17.95 0.18 3.65
CA LYS A 36 -17.43 -1.17 3.84
C LYS A 36 -15.92 -1.21 3.67
N VAL A 37 -15.22 -1.60 4.73
CA VAL A 37 -13.77 -1.73 4.76
C VAL A 37 -13.38 -3.21 4.81
N VAL A 38 -12.59 -3.69 3.85
CA VAL A 38 -12.12 -5.08 3.78
C VAL A 38 -10.62 -5.14 4.06
N THR A 39 -10.20 -5.98 5.01
CA THR A 39 -8.82 -5.96 5.52
C THR A 39 -8.28 -7.34 5.89
N SER A 40 -6.95 -7.46 5.91
CA SER A 40 -6.26 -8.64 6.44
C SER A 40 -6.11 -8.62 7.97
N ARG A 41 -6.40 -7.48 8.62
CA ARG A 41 -6.25 -7.30 10.06
C ARG A 41 -7.40 -7.96 10.82
N THR A 42 -7.11 -9.10 11.46
CA THR A 42 -8.05 -9.86 12.30
C THR A 42 -7.87 -9.59 13.81
N ASP A 43 -6.93 -8.70 14.14
CA ASP A 43 -6.42 -8.45 15.49
C ASP A 43 -6.58 -6.98 15.92
N ALA A 44 -7.39 -6.20 15.19
CA ALA A 44 -7.36 -4.74 15.23
C ALA A 44 -8.65 -4.07 15.72
N ASP A 45 -9.56 -4.79 16.38
CA ASP A 45 -10.88 -4.28 16.80
C ASP A 45 -10.82 -2.92 17.52
N LYS A 46 -9.92 -2.77 18.50
CA LYS A 46 -9.75 -1.50 19.23
C LYS A 46 -9.27 -0.34 18.34
N LEU A 47 -8.47 -0.65 17.32
CA LEU A 47 -8.02 0.34 16.35
C LEU A 47 -9.19 0.74 15.43
N PHE A 48 -10.00 -0.23 15.01
CA PHE A 48 -11.18 0.00 14.18
C PHE A 48 -12.21 0.88 14.89
N GLU A 49 -12.52 0.58 16.16
CA GLU A 49 -13.41 1.42 16.99
C GLU A 49 -12.91 2.87 17.06
N LYS A 50 -11.60 3.07 17.27
CA LYS A 50 -11.00 4.41 17.31
C LYS A 50 -11.08 5.11 15.95
N ILE A 51 -10.79 4.40 14.86
CA ILE A 51 -10.90 4.96 13.50
C ILE A 51 -12.34 5.38 13.23
N GLU A 52 -13.31 4.54 13.59
CA GLU A 52 -14.73 4.82 13.38
C GLU A 52 -15.17 6.06 14.17
N GLU A 53 -14.79 6.15 15.45
CA GLU A 53 -15.10 7.31 16.30
C GLU A 53 -14.51 8.60 15.72
N ASP A 54 -13.22 8.59 15.37
CA ASP A 54 -12.53 9.77 14.84
C ASP A 54 -13.06 10.16 13.46
N PHE A 55 -13.39 9.19 12.60
CA PHE A 55 -13.93 9.44 11.27
C PHE A 55 -15.35 10.02 11.33
N LYS A 56 -16.25 9.45 12.17
CA LYS A 56 -17.62 9.96 12.36
C LYS A 56 -17.65 11.36 12.98
N LYS A 57 -16.65 11.73 13.81
CA LYS A 57 -16.50 13.12 14.29
C LYS A 57 -16.22 14.10 13.16
N LEU A 58 -15.41 13.70 12.18
CA LEU A 58 -15.08 14.52 11.01
C LEU A 58 -16.20 14.52 9.98
N TYR A 59 -16.93 13.42 9.85
CA TYR A 59 -17.99 13.21 8.87
C TYR A 59 -19.27 12.69 9.55
N PRO A 60 -20.08 13.59 10.16
CA PRO A 60 -21.26 13.20 10.95
C PRO A 60 -22.37 12.49 10.17
N ASN A 61 -22.36 12.57 8.84
CA ASN A 61 -23.35 11.91 7.98
C ASN A 61 -22.97 10.45 7.68
N VAL A 62 -21.81 9.97 8.12
CA VAL A 62 -21.42 8.56 8.03
C VAL A 62 -22.18 7.77 9.09
N GLU A 63 -23.05 6.87 8.62
CA GLU A 63 -23.93 6.08 9.46
C GLU A 63 -23.17 4.92 10.09
N ASP A 64 -22.37 4.21 9.29
CA ASP A 64 -21.68 2.99 9.72
C ASP A 64 -20.36 2.75 8.97
N ILE A 65 -19.42 2.09 9.62
CA ILE A 65 -18.18 1.60 9.01
C ILE A 65 -18.09 0.10 9.29
N VAL A 66 -18.39 -0.70 8.27
CA VAL A 66 -18.44 -2.15 8.37
C VAL A 66 -17.06 -2.72 8.07
N TRP A 67 -16.41 -3.27 9.10
CA TRP A 67 -15.12 -3.95 8.98
C TRP A 67 -15.30 -5.43 8.65
N GLU A 68 -14.70 -5.87 7.55
CA GLU A 68 -14.71 -7.25 7.10
C GLU A 68 -13.28 -7.78 7.01
N SER A 69 -12.89 -8.58 8.00
CA SER A 69 -11.52 -9.10 8.12
C SER A 69 -11.39 -10.53 7.63
N SER A 70 -10.31 -10.83 6.90
CA SER A 70 -9.96 -12.20 6.47
C SER A 70 -8.50 -12.53 6.74
N ALA A 71 -8.24 -13.67 7.39
CA ALA A 71 -6.89 -14.20 7.56
C ALA A 71 -6.30 -14.76 6.24
N ASP A 72 -7.16 -15.14 5.28
CA ASP A 72 -6.78 -15.56 3.92
C ASP A 72 -7.16 -14.43 2.94
N TYR A 73 -6.62 -13.24 3.22
CA TYR A 73 -7.07 -11.99 2.59
C TYR A 73 -6.98 -12.02 1.07
N ASP A 74 -5.81 -12.36 0.52
CA ASP A 74 -5.52 -12.27 -0.90
C ASP A 74 -6.49 -13.12 -1.73
N LYS A 75 -6.68 -14.39 -1.35
CA LYS A 75 -7.66 -15.28 -1.99
C LYS A 75 -9.10 -14.76 -1.82
N TYR A 76 -9.42 -14.27 -0.63
CA TYR A 76 -10.76 -13.77 -0.31
C TYR A 76 -11.12 -12.57 -1.18
N ILE A 77 -10.28 -11.55 -1.21
CA ILE A 77 -10.54 -10.31 -1.93
C ILE A 77 -10.52 -10.52 -3.44
N MET A 78 -9.58 -11.32 -3.97
CA MET A 78 -9.53 -11.67 -5.39
C MET A 78 -10.81 -12.38 -5.85
N THR A 79 -11.42 -13.20 -4.99
CA THR A 79 -12.72 -13.81 -5.29
C THR A 79 -13.82 -12.76 -5.35
N ARG A 80 -13.88 -11.84 -4.37
CA ARG A 80 -14.88 -10.78 -4.29
C ARG A 80 -14.80 -9.79 -5.45
N MET A 81 -13.60 -9.46 -5.92
CA MET A 81 -13.37 -8.51 -7.01
C MET A 81 -13.97 -8.98 -8.36
N ASN A 82 -14.43 -10.23 -8.46
CA ASN A 82 -15.26 -10.69 -9.58
C ASN A 82 -16.73 -10.19 -9.51
N THR A 83 -17.10 -9.49 -8.45
CA THR A 83 -18.42 -8.89 -8.23
C THR A 83 -18.30 -7.36 -8.21
N LYS A 84 -19.43 -6.66 -8.22
CA LYS A 84 -19.46 -5.19 -8.09
C LYS A 84 -19.47 -4.69 -6.64
N ASP A 85 -19.60 -5.61 -5.67
CA ASP A 85 -19.75 -5.30 -4.25
C ASP A 85 -18.60 -5.95 -3.46
N TYR A 86 -17.37 -5.61 -3.82
CA TYR A 86 -16.19 -6.17 -3.15
C TYR A 86 -15.74 -5.40 -1.91
N GLY A 87 -16.07 -4.11 -1.82
CA GLY A 87 -15.76 -3.21 -0.70
C GLY A 87 -15.51 -1.79 -1.21
N ASP A 88 -15.67 -0.80 -0.34
CA ASP A 88 -15.41 0.61 -0.68
C ASP A 88 -13.94 0.98 -0.41
N VAL A 89 -13.38 0.43 0.67
CA VAL A 89 -11.99 0.61 1.07
C VAL A 89 -11.38 -0.76 1.31
N LEU A 90 -10.27 -1.06 0.66
CA LEU A 90 -9.62 -2.37 0.78
C LEU A 90 -8.11 -2.24 0.64
N PHE A 91 -7.37 -3.21 1.16
CA PHE A 91 -5.95 -3.36 0.82
C PHE A 91 -5.81 -3.89 -0.60
N LEU A 92 -4.79 -3.43 -1.32
CA LEU A 92 -4.47 -4.03 -2.61
C LEU A 92 -4.10 -5.51 -2.39
N PRO A 93 -4.65 -6.44 -3.18
CA PRO A 93 -4.27 -7.84 -3.11
C PRO A 93 -2.80 -7.99 -3.51
N PHE A 94 -2.01 -8.68 -2.69
CA PHE A 94 -0.58 -8.88 -2.95
C PHE A 94 -0.34 -9.61 -4.28
N SER A 95 -1.26 -10.49 -4.70
CA SER A 95 -1.14 -11.18 -5.98
C SER A 95 -1.16 -10.25 -7.20
N MET A 96 -1.73 -9.04 -7.08
CA MET A 96 -1.82 -8.10 -8.19
C MET A 96 -0.53 -7.32 -8.44
N ASN A 97 0.47 -7.40 -7.55
CA ASN A 97 1.80 -6.79 -7.77
C ASN A 97 2.48 -7.33 -9.04
N GLY A 98 2.08 -8.50 -9.54
CA GLY A 98 2.58 -9.07 -10.80
C GLY A 98 1.89 -8.53 -12.06
N THR A 99 0.80 -7.77 -11.92
CA THR A 99 -0.03 -7.22 -13.00
C THR A 99 -0.53 -5.80 -12.64
N PRO A 100 0.39 -4.85 -12.36
CA PRO A 100 0.03 -3.50 -11.91
C PRO A 100 -0.82 -2.73 -12.93
N GLU A 101 -0.76 -3.10 -14.21
CA GLU A 101 -1.62 -2.55 -15.26
C GLU A 101 -3.12 -2.80 -15.02
N GLU A 102 -3.47 -3.78 -14.18
CA GLU A 102 -4.86 -4.06 -13.85
C GLU A 102 -5.42 -3.13 -12.77
N TYR A 103 -4.58 -2.37 -12.05
CA TYR A 103 -5.05 -1.52 -10.95
C TYR A 103 -6.13 -0.53 -11.38
N GLU A 104 -6.00 0.06 -12.57
CA GLU A 104 -6.98 1.02 -13.12
C GLU A 104 -8.38 0.42 -13.33
N ASN A 105 -8.50 -0.92 -13.42
CA ASN A 105 -9.78 -1.59 -13.60
C ASN A 105 -10.54 -1.79 -12.29
N TYR A 106 -9.85 -1.70 -11.14
CA TYR A 106 -10.39 -2.10 -9.84
C TYR A 106 -10.23 -1.04 -8.75
N PHE A 107 -9.35 -0.06 -8.92
CA PHE A 107 -9.04 0.94 -7.89
C PHE A 107 -9.09 2.35 -8.47
N GLU A 108 -9.57 3.28 -7.64
CA GLU A 108 -9.55 4.70 -7.97
C GLU A 108 -8.11 5.25 -7.86
N PRO A 109 -7.66 6.09 -8.80
CA PRO A 109 -6.36 6.73 -8.71
C PRO A 109 -6.35 7.72 -7.54
N LEU A 110 -5.29 7.66 -6.71
CA LEU A 110 -5.17 8.48 -5.50
C LEU A 110 -4.34 9.75 -5.72
N GLY A 111 -3.59 9.82 -6.82
CA GLY A 111 -2.72 10.94 -7.18
C GLY A 111 -1.46 10.46 -7.88
N THR A 112 -0.58 11.41 -8.22
CA THR A 112 0.73 11.04 -8.78
C THR A 112 1.68 10.58 -7.68
N VAL A 113 2.61 9.70 -8.03
CA VAL A 113 3.69 9.29 -7.11
C VAL A 113 4.48 10.51 -6.62
N ASP A 114 4.74 11.47 -7.51
CA ASP A 114 5.47 12.70 -7.19
C ASP A 114 4.77 13.57 -6.13
N GLU A 115 3.45 13.69 -6.18
CA GLU A 115 2.68 14.44 -5.18
C GLU A 115 2.61 13.68 -3.85
N LEU A 116 2.45 12.36 -3.90
CA LEU A 116 2.20 11.55 -2.71
C LEU A 116 3.48 11.22 -1.93
N LYS A 117 4.64 11.11 -2.60
CA LYS A 117 5.93 10.85 -1.93
C LYS A 117 6.37 11.97 -1.00
N GLU A 118 5.79 13.17 -1.12
CA GLU A 118 6.02 14.27 -0.18
C GLU A 118 5.40 14.01 1.21
N LYS A 119 4.39 13.14 1.27
CA LYS A 119 3.60 12.86 2.48
C LYS A 119 3.71 11.43 2.97
N TYR A 120 3.97 10.50 2.06
CA TYR A 120 3.98 9.07 2.32
C TYR A 120 5.30 8.46 1.85
N ILE A 121 5.79 7.49 2.60
CA ILE A 121 7.00 6.74 2.27
C ILE A 121 6.56 5.50 1.50
N ASP A 122 7.28 5.14 0.43
CA ASP A 122 7.07 3.89 -0.33
C ASP A 122 5.73 3.80 -1.10
N VAL A 123 5.30 4.92 -1.70
CA VAL A 123 4.08 4.99 -2.52
C VAL A 123 4.18 4.13 -3.80
N THR A 124 5.40 3.86 -4.25
CA THR A 124 5.70 3.08 -5.46
C THR A 124 5.40 1.59 -5.35
N GLU A 125 5.02 1.09 -4.17
CA GLU A 125 4.62 -0.32 -4.03
C GLU A 125 3.26 -0.60 -4.72
N ALA A 126 2.45 0.44 -4.95
CA ALA A 126 1.09 0.34 -5.45
C ALA A 126 0.82 1.31 -6.62
N ASP A 127 1.83 1.58 -7.45
CA ASP A 127 1.71 2.48 -8.60
C ASP A 127 1.72 1.77 -9.95
N TYR A 128 1.15 2.45 -10.95
CA TYR A 128 1.27 2.09 -12.35
C TYR A 128 1.28 3.37 -13.19
N ASN A 129 2.27 3.51 -14.07
CA ASN A 129 2.48 4.72 -14.89
C ASN A 129 2.50 6.03 -14.07
N ASP A 130 3.28 6.07 -12.98
CA ASP A 130 3.42 7.23 -12.07
C ASP A 130 2.13 7.65 -11.35
N VAL A 131 1.08 6.82 -11.39
CA VAL A 131 -0.19 7.01 -10.67
C VAL A 131 -0.28 5.98 -9.56
N ALA A 132 -0.47 6.45 -8.32
CA ALA A 132 -0.64 5.57 -7.17
C ALA A 132 -2.11 5.14 -7.01
N TYR A 133 -2.33 3.86 -6.75
CA TYR A 133 -3.64 3.27 -6.48
C TYR A 133 -3.80 2.79 -5.04
N GLY A 134 -2.72 2.78 -4.27
CA GLY A 134 -2.70 2.44 -2.86
C GLY A 134 -1.87 3.42 -2.04
N LEU A 135 -2.23 3.56 -0.77
CA LEU A 135 -1.40 4.25 0.23
C LEU A 135 -0.85 3.23 1.23
N PRO A 136 0.43 3.34 1.59
CA PRO A 136 1.03 2.45 2.56
C PRO A 136 0.47 2.71 3.96
N VAL A 137 -0.16 1.68 4.53
CA VAL A 137 -0.71 1.70 5.90
C VAL A 137 0.26 1.13 6.94
N ALA A 138 1.24 0.35 6.47
CA ALA A 138 2.30 -0.23 7.28
C ALA A 138 3.52 -0.46 6.38
N LEU A 139 4.71 -0.27 6.96
CA LEU A 139 5.97 -0.63 6.33
C LEU A 139 6.57 -1.78 7.11
N ASN A 140 6.94 -2.84 6.38
CA ASN A 140 7.65 -3.96 6.95
C ASN A 140 9.08 -3.93 6.43
N SER A 141 10.04 -3.77 7.34
CA SER A 141 11.43 -4.05 7.02
C SER A 141 11.75 -5.46 7.48
N LEU A 142 12.45 -6.20 6.63
CA LEU A 142 13.14 -7.39 7.06
C LEU A 142 14.49 -6.93 7.64
N GLY A 143 14.99 -7.62 8.66
CA GLY A 143 16.36 -7.42 9.14
C GLY A 143 16.88 -8.60 9.95
N ILE A 144 18.17 -8.59 10.25
CA ILE A 144 18.79 -9.54 11.19
C ILE A 144 18.80 -8.89 12.57
N ILE A 145 18.11 -9.52 13.52
CA ILE A 145 18.20 -9.16 14.94
C ILE A 145 19.27 -10.06 15.55
N TYR A 146 20.23 -9.46 16.27
CA TYR A 146 21.37 -10.18 16.84
C TYR A 146 21.57 -9.86 18.32
N ASN A 147 22.32 -10.73 19.01
CA ASN A 147 22.74 -10.53 20.39
C ASN A 147 24.21 -10.07 20.43
N GLU A 148 24.43 -8.82 20.82
CA GLU A 148 25.77 -8.20 20.89
C GLU A 148 26.74 -8.96 21.80
N GLU A 149 26.28 -9.50 22.93
CA GLU A 149 27.12 -10.25 23.86
C GLU A 149 27.60 -11.57 23.25
N VAL A 150 26.74 -12.23 22.48
CA VAL A 150 27.09 -13.46 21.75
C VAL A 150 28.12 -13.17 20.67
N LEU A 151 27.94 -12.11 19.88
CA LEU A 151 28.90 -11.70 18.86
C LEU A 151 30.26 -11.38 19.47
N LYS A 152 30.27 -10.62 20.57
CA LYS A 152 31.50 -10.30 21.30
C LYS A 152 32.19 -11.54 21.87
N LYS A 153 31.45 -12.45 22.51
CA LYS A 153 31.98 -13.72 23.04
C LYS A 153 32.53 -14.60 21.90
N ALA A 154 31.90 -14.53 20.73
CA ALA A 154 32.33 -15.27 19.54
C ALA A 154 33.58 -14.68 18.85
N GLY A 155 34.01 -13.46 19.19
CA GLY A 155 35.10 -12.77 18.51
C GLY A 155 34.70 -12.19 17.14
N VAL A 156 33.46 -11.74 17.02
CA VAL A 156 32.95 -10.97 15.87
C VAL A 156 32.99 -9.49 16.26
N GLU A 157 34.01 -8.77 15.77
CA GLU A 157 34.25 -7.35 16.10
C GLU A 157 33.60 -6.39 15.09
N GLU A 158 33.48 -6.80 13.83
CA GLU A 158 32.83 -6.05 12.77
C GLU A 158 31.58 -6.80 12.29
N MET A 159 30.51 -6.05 12.01
CA MET A 159 29.28 -6.64 11.49
C MET A 159 29.50 -7.12 10.05
N PRO A 160 29.04 -8.34 9.72
CA PRO A 160 29.22 -8.88 8.38
C PRO A 160 28.48 -8.05 7.34
N THR A 161 29.16 -7.75 6.24
CA THR A 161 28.65 -6.98 5.10
C THR A 161 28.50 -7.83 3.83
N SER A 162 28.94 -9.09 3.88
CA SER A 162 28.80 -10.08 2.81
C SER A 162 28.23 -11.40 3.34
N THR A 163 27.76 -12.26 2.43
CA THR A 163 27.25 -13.58 2.80
C THR A 163 28.37 -14.45 3.38
N GLU A 164 29.59 -14.32 2.85
CA GLU A 164 30.78 -15.02 3.29
C GLU A 164 31.15 -14.61 4.72
N GLU A 165 31.18 -13.30 5.01
CA GLU A 165 31.42 -12.77 6.36
C GLU A 165 30.32 -13.21 7.33
N PHE A 166 29.06 -13.24 6.88
CA PHE A 166 27.94 -13.68 7.71
C PHE A 166 28.07 -15.16 8.09
N ILE A 167 28.44 -16.02 7.13
CA ILE A 167 28.71 -17.44 7.38
C ILE A 167 29.89 -17.60 8.34
N GLU A 168 30.95 -16.80 8.18
CA GLU A 168 32.12 -16.84 9.06
C GLU A 168 31.79 -16.40 10.49
N ALA A 169 30.98 -15.35 10.65
CA ALA A 169 30.45 -14.96 11.95
C ALA A 169 29.63 -16.09 12.59
N CYS A 170 28.79 -16.79 11.81
CA CYS A 170 28.04 -17.95 12.29
C CYS A 170 28.96 -19.09 12.77
N LYS A 171 30.05 -19.39 12.04
CA LYS A 171 31.03 -20.40 12.49
C LYS A 171 31.68 -20.01 13.81
N LYS A 172 32.13 -18.76 13.94
CA LYS A 172 32.70 -18.23 15.19
C LYS A 172 31.73 -18.37 16.36
N ILE A 173 30.45 -18.07 16.17
CA ILE A 173 29.42 -18.25 17.22
C ILE A 173 29.32 -19.72 17.63
N LYS A 174 29.32 -20.64 16.65
CA LYS A 174 29.22 -22.08 16.89
C LYS A 174 30.43 -22.65 17.63
N GLU A 175 31.62 -22.16 17.31
CA GLU A 175 32.88 -22.68 17.84
C GLU A 175 33.20 -22.12 19.23
N ASN A 176 32.83 -20.85 19.48
CA ASN A 176 33.25 -20.11 20.67
C ASN A 176 32.13 -19.90 21.71
N THR A 177 30.89 -20.33 21.41
CA THR A 177 29.73 -20.13 22.30
C THR A 177 28.78 -21.32 22.27
N ASP A 178 27.84 -21.37 23.21
CA ASP A 178 26.74 -22.36 23.23
C ASP A 178 25.48 -21.87 22.50
N ALA A 179 25.54 -20.69 21.86
CA ALA A 179 24.39 -20.09 21.19
C ALA A 179 24.12 -20.75 19.83
N ILE A 180 22.87 -20.72 19.39
CA ILE A 180 22.50 -21.09 18.02
C ILE A 180 22.98 -19.96 17.09
N PRO A 181 23.85 -20.23 16.10
CA PRO A 181 24.44 -19.17 15.28
C PRO A 181 23.44 -18.38 14.44
N PHE A 182 22.40 -19.05 13.97
CA PHE A 182 21.36 -18.44 13.15
C PHE A 182 20.03 -19.17 13.35
N TYR A 183 18.96 -18.40 13.50
CA TYR A 183 17.61 -18.90 13.68
C TYR A 183 16.64 -18.08 12.82
N THR A 184 15.66 -18.75 12.24
CA THR A 184 14.53 -18.07 11.60
C THR A 184 13.22 -18.64 12.13
N ASN A 185 12.22 -17.78 12.28
CA ASN A 185 10.87 -18.13 12.72
C ASN A 185 10.04 -18.85 11.63
N TYR A 186 10.62 -19.10 10.45
CA TYR A 186 9.94 -19.75 9.33
C TYR A 186 10.35 -21.21 9.21
N ASN A 187 9.35 -22.10 9.15
CA ASN A 187 9.53 -23.54 8.94
C ASN A 187 10.18 -23.86 7.57
N LYS A 188 10.17 -22.91 6.63
CA LYS A 188 10.86 -22.98 5.32
C LYS A 188 12.04 -22.01 5.27
N THR A 189 12.97 -22.18 6.21
CA THR A 189 14.14 -21.33 6.49
C THR A 189 14.90 -20.92 5.22
N LEU A 190 15.11 -21.85 4.27
CA LEU A 190 15.82 -21.59 3.02
C LEU A 190 15.02 -20.77 1.99
N GLY A 191 13.70 -20.91 1.94
CA GLY A 191 12.85 -20.15 1.02
C GLY A 191 12.76 -18.67 1.43
N THR A 192 12.61 -18.43 2.74
CA THR A 192 12.68 -17.07 3.30
C THR A 192 14.07 -16.48 3.09
N TRP A 193 15.14 -17.25 3.34
CA TRP A 193 16.51 -16.79 3.11
C TRP A 193 16.76 -16.43 1.64
N GLY A 194 16.38 -17.30 0.69
CA GLY A 194 16.48 -17.03 -0.75
C GLY A 194 15.73 -15.77 -1.18
N GLY A 195 14.52 -15.55 -0.66
CA GLY A 195 13.77 -14.31 -0.88
C GLY A 195 14.50 -13.09 -0.32
N THR A 196 14.97 -13.17 0.93
CA THR A 196 15.69 -12.06 1.59
C THR A 196 17.01 -11.72 0.93
N LEU A 197 17.71 -12.68 0.32
CA LEU A 197 18.96 -12.40 -0.37
C LEU A 197 18.76 -11.48 -1.57
N THR A 198 17.60 -11.50 -2.22
CA THR A 198 17.30 -10.49 -3.26
C THR A 198 17.12 -9.09 -2.69
N SER A 199 16.79 -8.96 -1.40
CA SER A 199 16.65 -7.69 -0.69
C SER A 199 17.97 -7.22 -0.02
N TYR A 200 18.91 -8.13 0.28
CA TYR A 200 20.16 -7.81 1.00
C TYR A 200 21.45 -8.05 0.23
N GLY A 201 21.43 -8.88 -0.81
CA GLY A 201 22.63 -9.32 -1.51
C GLY A 201 23.25 -8.26 -2.42
N GLY A 202 22.76 -7.02 -2.37
CA GLY A 202 23.15 -5.95 -3.26
C GLY A 202 22.52 -6.08 -4.66
N GLU A 203 22.66 -5.00 -5.43
CA GLU A 203 22.03 -4.81 -6.74
C GLU A 203 22.32 -5.94 -7.75
N GLN A 204 23.44 -6.65 -7.57
CA GLN A 204 23.92 -7.70 -8.48
C GLN A 204 23.73 -9.14 -7.96
N TYR A 205 23.08 -9.33 -6.81
CA TYR A 205 22.94 -10.65 -6.18
C TYR A 205 22.40 -11.73 -7.14
N ARG A 206 21.33 -11.40 -7.87
CA ARG A 206 20.71 -12.35 -8.81
C ARG A 206 21.66 -12.76 -9.93
N SER A 207 22.45 -11.82 -10.44
CA SER A 207 23.42 -12.10 -11.51
C SER A 207 24.59 -12.95 -10.99
N ALA A 208 25.12 -12.61 -9.81
CA ALA A 208 26.24 -13.33 -9.19
C ALA A 208 25.91 -14.79 -8.86
N MET A 209 24.66 -15.09 -8.48
CA MET A 209 24.22 -16.46 -8.17
C MET A 209 23.91 -17.33 -9.39
N LEU A 210 23.66 -16.72 -10.56
CA LEU A 210 23.39 -17.46 -11.80
C LEU A 210 24.69 -17.90 -12.51
N GLU A 211 25.82 -17.29 -12.16
CA GLU A 211 27.14 -17.59 -12.72
C GLU A 211 27.96 -18.59 -11.89
N ALA A 212 27.44 -19.04 -10.74
CA ALA A 212 28.06 -20.01 -9.83
C ALA A 212 27.49 -21.42 -10.00
#